data_AF-A0A0M8RVU6-F1
#
_entry.id   AF-A0A0M8RVU6-F1
#
_cell.length_a   1.000
_cell.length_b   1.000
_cell.length_c   1.000
_cell.angle_alpha   90.00
_cell.angle_beta   90.00
_cell.angle_gamma   90.00
#
_symmetry.space_group_name_H-M   'P 1'
#
loop_
_entity.id
_entity.type
_entity.pdbx_description
1 polymer ?
#
loop_
_entity_poly.entity_id
_entity_poly.type
_entity_poly.pdbx_seq_one_letter_code
_entity_poly.pdbx_strand_id
1 'polypeptide(L)'
;MRGTGGKFDRVKMVEYTLQNRDQDDRIDFGNNCTNFVSQALVHAGMQKEFGRDLGLRLTRRIAEIHDGRLALRAYRDSSIEAMAAVRAREAGLPAEEAEAVTEAAVLAAAMELKHRNVHPTSHPADLAPVGETLPLRRPDLVRIAHALDRSPIVAEAVRSCRSAGKQEDSVHGSAE
;
A
#
# COMPACT_ATOMS: atom_id res chain seq x y z
N MET A 1 -31.29 8.33 4.76
CA MET A 1 -30.05 9.09 5.08
C MET A 1 -30.26 10.57 5.43
N ARG A 2 -31.38 11.21 5.05
CA ARG A 2 -31.67 12.59 5.48
C ARG A 2 -32.70 12.61 6.61
N GLY A 3 -32.51 13.51 7.57
CA GLY A 3 -33.43 13.77 8.67
C GLY A 3 -34.58 14.71 8.28
N THR A 4 -35.47 14.99 9.23
CA THR A 4 -36.69 15.81 9.06
C THR A 4 -36.45 17.24 8.58
N GLY A 5 -35.22 17.75 8.66
CA GLY A 5 -34.84 19.08 8.15
C GLY A 5 -34.06 19.07 6.83
N GLY A 6 -34.05 17.95 6.08
CA GLY A 6 -33.25 17.80 4.86
C GLY A 6 -31.73 17.73 5.08
N LYS A 7 -31.26 17.99 6.30
CA LYS A 7 -29.88 17.76 6.74
C LYS A 7 -29.60 16.26 6.90
N PHE A 8 -28.33 15.89 6.74
CA PHE A 8 -27.90 14.52 6.90
C PHE A 8 -28.00 14.06 8.35
N ASP A 9 -28.63 12.90 8.52
CA ASP A 9 -28.71 12.23 9.79
C ASP A 9 -27.43 11.40 9.97
N ARG A 10 -26.52 11.90 10.82
CA ARG A 10 -25.20 11.28 11.05
C ARG A 10 -25.35 9.91 11.71
N VAL A 11 -26.39 9.70 12.52
CA VAL A 11 -26.66 8.40 13.15
C VAL A 11 -27.05 7.38 12.08
N LYS A 12 -27.98 7.73 11.20
CA LYS A 12 -28.37 6.85 10.08
C LYS A 12 -27.24 6.56 9.10
N MET A 13 -26.28 7.48 8.96
CA MET A 13 -25.09 7.27 8.13
C MET A 13 -24.14 6.25 8.77
N VAL A 14 -23.95 6.31 10.08
CA VAL A 14 -23.15 5.32 10.83
C VAL A 14 -23.84 3.96 10.84
N GLU A 15 -25.15 3.90 11.07
CA GLU A 15 -25.92 2.65 11.02
C GLU A 15 -25.85 1.98 9.64
N TYR A 16 -26.04 2.76 8.58
CA TYR A 16 -25.86 2.26 7.21
C TYR A 16 -24.45 1.73 6.98
N THR A 17 -23.44 2.38 7.57
CA THR A 17 -22.05 1.94 7.46
C THR A 17 -21.81 0.60 8.11
N LEU A 18 -22.31 0.41 9.32
CA LEU A 18 -22.18 -0.86 10.03
C LEU A 18 -22.91 -2.01 9.32
N GLN A 19 -24.03 -1.71 8.66
CA GLN A 19 -24.86 -2.71 7.99
C GLN A 19 -24.35 -3.15 6.61
N ASN A 20 -23.55 -2.31 5.94
CA ASN A 20 -23.18 -2.54 4.53
C ASN A 20 -21.65 -2.63 4.31
N ARG A 21 -20.83 -2.54 5.36
CA ARG A 21 -19.36 -2.64 5.27
C ARG A 21 -18.83 -3.98 4.75
N ASP A 22 -19.63 -5.04 4.90
CA ASP A 22 -19.26 -6.43 4.59
C ASP A 22 -19.97 -6.94 3.31
N GLN A 23 -20.64 -6.04 2.56
CA GLN A 23 -21.34 -6.38 1.32
C GLN A 23 -20.47 -6.12 0.09
N ASP A 24 -20.57 -6.99 -0.91
CA ASP A 24 -19.90 -6.79 -2.19
C ASP A 24 -20.51 -5.61 -2.95
N ASP A 25 -19.65 -4.67 -3.35
CA ASP A 25 -20.06 -3.46 -4.04
C ASP A 25 -20.48 -3.75 -5.49
N ARG A 26 -21.57 -3.10 -5.94
CA ARG A 26 -22.14 -3.30 -7.29
C ARG A 26 -21.29 -2.72 -8.43
N ILE A 27 -20.17 -2.08 -8.09
CA ILE A 27 -19.18 -1.50 -9.01
C ILE A 27 -17.84 -2.14 -8.66
N ASP A 28 -17.38 -3.05 -9.52
CA ASP A 28 -16.16 -3.84 -9.28
C ASP A 28 -14.91 -3.08 -9.75
N PHE A 29 -14.04 -2.73 -8.79
CA PHE A 29 -12.69 -2.23 -9.01
C PHE A 29 -11.64 -2.96 -8.15
N GLY A 30 -12.00 -4.06 -7.49
CA GLY A 30 -11.17 -4.73 -6.48
C GLY A 30 -11.08 -3.99 -5.14
N ASN A 31 -11.54 -4.67 -4.08
CA ASN A 31 -11.36 -4.44 -2.61
C ASN A 31 -12.04 -3.20 -1.97
N ASN A 32 -12.34 -3.33 -0.66
CA ASN A 32 -13.70 -3.14 -0.10
C ASN A 32 -13.97 -1.91 0.81
N CYS A 33 -12.99 -1.05 1.13
CA CYS A 33 -13.24 0.10 2.01
C CYS A 33 -13.52 1.40 1.24
N THR A 34 -12.94 1.54 0.05
CA THR A 34 -13.02 2.77 -0.76
C THR A 34 -14.31 2.85 -1.57
N ASN A 35 -14.78 1.70 -2.05
CA ASN A 35 -16.04 1.58 -2.79
C ASN A 35 -17.25 1.81 -1.85
N PHE A 36 -17.21 1.27 -0.63
CA PHE A 36 -18.21 1.52 0.42
C PHE A 36 -18.39 3.02 0.74
N VAL A 37 -17.31 3.76 1.05
CA VAL A 37 -17.40 5.21 1.38
C VAL A 37 -17.96 5.99 0.20
N SER A 38 -17.59 5.61 -1.02
CA SER A 38 -18.07 6.24 -2.23
C SER A 38 -19.56 5.98 -2.46
N GLN A 39 -20.05 4.77 -2.21
CA GLN A 39 -21.47 4.44 -2.27
C GLN A 39 -22.29 5.16 -1.20
N ALA A 40 -21.79 5.25 0.03
CA ALA A 40 -22.45 5.98 1.11
C ALA A 40 -22.62 7.47 0.75
N LEU A 41 -21.60 8.10 0.16
CA LEU A 41 -21.64 9.49 -0.31
C LEU A 41 -22.60 9.69 -1.51
N VAL A 42 -22.64 8.71 -2.42
CA VAL A 42 -23.59 8.67 -3.54
C VAL A 42 -25.03 8.55 -3.03
N HIS A 43 -25.30 7.63 -2.10
CA HIS A 43 -26.62 7.44 -1.45
C HIS A 43 -27.05 8.65 -0.61
N ALA A 44 -26.09 9.39 -0.06
CA ALA A 44 -26.37 10.66 0.60
C ALA A 44 -26.82 11.75 -0.41
N GLY A 45 -26.60 11.58 -1.71
CA GLY A 45 -26.93 12.60 -2.71
C GLY A 45 -26.02 13.83 -2.59
N MET A 46 -24.74 13.61 -2.23
CA MET A 46 -23.71 14.66 -2.13
C MET A 46 -23.06 15.02 -3.48
N GLN A 47 -23.71 14.68 -4.59
CA GLN A 47 -23.09 14.69 -5.92
C GLN A 47 -22.81 16.09 -6.48
N LYS A 48 -23.49 17.15 -6.01
CA LYS A 48 -23.50 18.48 -6.68
C LYS A 48 -22.33 19.43 -6.40
N GLU A 49 -21.30 19.07 -5.64
CA GLU A 49 -20.10 19.92 -5.50
C GLU A 49 -18.90 19.26 -6.18
N PHE A 50 -18.88 19.31 -7.51
CA PHE A 50 -17.87 18.65 -8.35
C PHE A 50 -16.46 19.28 -8.26
N GLY A 51 -16.27 20.44 -7.62
CA GLY A 51 -14.94 20.89 -7.16
C GLY A 51 -14.35 20.02 -6.04
N ARG A 52 -15.21 19.23 -5.35
CA ARG A 52 -14.84 18.20 -4.37
C ARG A 52 -14.51 16.83 -5.00
N ASP A 53 -14.66 16.68 -6.33
CA ASP A 53 -14.33 15.43 -7.04
C ASP A 53 -12.83 15.12 -6.97
N LEU A 54 -11.97 16.13 -7.08
CA LEU A 54 -10.51 15.93 -6.95
C LEU A 54 -10.14 15.47 -5.53
N GLY A 55 -10.76 16.02 -4.50
CA GLY A 55 -10.54 15.63 -3.11
C GLY A 55 -11.00 14.19 -2.81
N LEU A 56 -12.14 13.79 -3.39
CA LEU A 56 -12.65 12.42 -3.29
C LEU A 56 -11.78 11.44 -4.07
N ARG A 57 -11.41 11.76 -5.32
CA ARG A 57 -10.51 10.95 -6.15
C ARG A 57 -9.14 10.80 -5.52
N LEU A 58 -8.59 11.86 -4.91
CA LEU A 58 -7.33 11.79 -4.17
C LEU A 58 -7.45 10.91 -2.93
N THR A 59 -8.53 11.04 -2.15
CA THR A 59 -8.79 10.19 -0.99
C THR A 59 -8.91 8.71 -1.40
N ARG A 60 -9.68 8.42 -2.45
CA ARG A 60 -9.79 7.09 -3.05
C ARG A 60 -8.42 6.56 -3.48
N ARG A 61 -7.64 7.37 -4.19
CA ARG A 61 -6.31 6.96 -4.67
C ARG A 61 -5.36 6.65 -3.52
N ILE A 62 -5.39 7.43 -2.45
CA ILE A 62 -4.58 7.17 -1.25
C ILE A 62 -5.00 5.85 -0.59
N ALA A 63 -6.29 5.60 -0.46
CA ALA A 63 -6.80 4.35 0.08
C ALA A 63 -6.40 3.14 -0.79
N GLU A 64 -6.55 3.23 -2.11
CA GLU A 64 -6.09 2.20 -3.07
C GLU A 64 -4.58 1.92 -2.93
N ILE A 65 -3.76 2.95 -2.72
CA ILE A 65 -2.32 2.78 -2.49
C ILE A 65 -2.07 2.02 -1.18
N HIS A 66 -2.82 2.33 -0.13
CA HIS A 66 -2.71 1.63 1.15
C HIS A 66 -3.14 0.17 1.07
N ASP A 67 -4.23 -0.11 0.35
CA ASP A 67 -4.68 -1.48 0.08
C ASP A 67 -3.62 -2.26 -0.71
N GLY A 68 -3.01 -1.63 -1.72
CA GLY A 68 -1.90 -2.20 -2.46
C GLY A 68 -0.70 -2.54 -1.58
N ARG A 69 -0.32 -1.65 -0.66
CA ARG A 69 0.77 -1.88 0.31
C ARG A 69 0.45 -3.04 1.26
N LEU A 70 -0.79 -3.12 1.76
CA LEU A 70 -1.23 -4.22 2.61
C LEU A 70 -1.18 -5.57 1.86
N ALA A 71 -1.62 -5.58 0.60
CA ALA A 71 -1.58 -6.76 -0.27
C ALA A 71 -0.17 -7.20 -0.68
N LEU A 72 0.87 -6.40 -0.38
CA LEU A 72 2.27 -6.72 -0.57
C LEU A 72 2.97 -7.19 0.72
N ARG A 73 2.29 -7.15 1.89
CA ARG A 73 2.88 -7.48 3.19
C ARG A 73 3.53 -8.87 3.22
N ALA A 74 2.91 -9.87 2.60
CA ALA A 74 3.43 -11.24 2.51
C ALA A 74 4.69 -11.37 1.63
N TYR A 75 5.03 -10.33 0.86
CA TYR A 75 6.17 -10.28 -0.05
C TYR A 75 7.24 -9.29 0.42
N ARG A 76 7.09 -8.67 1.59
CA ARG A 76 8.12 -7.80 2.17
C ARG A 76 9.27 -8.66 2.70
N ASP A 77 10.49 -8.25 2.36
CA ASP A 77 11.74 -8.93 2.72
C ASP A 77 12.56 -8.04 3.67
N SER A 78 12.83 -8.53 4.88
CA SER A 78 13.56 -7.77 5.91
C SER A 78 15.03 -7.53 5.53
N SER A 79 15.62 -8.38 4.70
CA SER A 79 16.99 -8.19 4.21
C SER A 79 17.09 -7.03 3.22
N ILE A 80 16.05 -6.83 2.39
CA ILE A 80 15.96 -5.70 1.45
C ILE A 80 15.78 -4.39 2.22
N GLU A 81 14.98 -4.39 3.28
CA GLU A 81 14.80 -3.22 4.15
C GLU A 81 16.12 -2.82 4.81
N ALA A 82 16.82 -3.78 5.44
CA ALA A 82 18.11 -3.54 6.08
C ALA A 82 19.16 -3.02 5.08
N MET A 83 19.23 -3.64 3.89
CA MET A 83 20.11 -3.21 2.81
C MET A 83 19.80 -1.77 2.38
N ALA A 84 18.56 -1.45 2.04
CA ALA A 84 18.17 -0.13 1.57
C ALA A 84 18.43 0.96 2.62
N ALA A 85 18.16 0.67 3.90
CA ALA A 85 18.45 1.58 5.00
C ALA A 85 19.96 1.86 5.17
N VAL A 86 20.81 0.84 5.00
CA VAL A 86 22.27 1.03 4.99
C VAL A 86 22.68 1.92 3.83
N ARG A 87 22.23 1.62 2.60
CA ARG A 87 22.58 2.40 1.40
C ARG A 87 22.14 3.85 1.49
N ALA A 88 20.95 4.11 2.02
CA ALA A 88 20.42 5.46 2.18
C ALA A 88 21.28 6.30 3.15
N ARG A 89 21.77 5.68 4.24
CA ARG A 89 22.71 6.32 5.17
C ARG A 89 24.07 6.56 4.53
N GLU A 90 24.61 5.58 3.81
CA GLU A 90 25.89 5.71 3.10
C GLU A 90 25.84 6.83 2.03
N ALA A 91 24.69 7.01 1.39
CA ALA A 91 24.44 8.09 0.44
C ALA A 91 24.24 9.48 1.12
N GLY A 92 24.22 9.54 2.46
CA GLY A 92 24.05 10.78 3.20
C GLY A 92 22.67 11.42 3.06
N LEU A 93 21.63 10.63 2.78
CA LEU A 93 20.27 11.15 2.59
C LEU A 93 19.71 11.73 3.91
N PRO A 94 18.94 12.82 3.85
CA PRO A 94 18.14 13.29 4.99
C PRO A 94 17.22 12.19 5.52
N ALA A 95 16.91 12.20 6.82
CA ALA A 95 16.18 11.12 7.48
C ALA A 95 14.85 10.79 6.78
N GLU A 96 14.03 11.78 6.46
CA GLU A 96 12.73 11.58 5.80
C GLU A 96 12.85 11.04 4.37
N GLU A 97 13.94 11.39 3.68
CA GLU A 97 14.23 10.89 2.34
C GLU A 97 14.78 9.46 2.40
N ALA A 98 15.63 9.16 3.39
CA ALA A 98 16.13 7.82 3.66
C ALA A 98 14.99 6.84 3.99
N GLU A 99 14.03 7.26 4.83
CA GLU A 99 12.82 6.49 5.11
C GLU A 99 12.00 6.24 3.85
N ALA A 100 11.75 7.27 3.04
CA ALA A 100 10.99 7.16 1.80
C ALA A 100 11.67 6.24 0.76
N VAL A 101 12.99 6.34 0.62
CA VAL A 101 13.78 5.48 -0.27
C VAL A 101 13.77 4.03 0.21
N THR A 102 13.87 3.81 1.52
CA THR A 102 13.81 2.46 2.12
C THR A 102 12.46 1.82 1.87
N GLU A 103 11.36 2.51 2.16
CA GLU A 103 10.01 2.00 1.89
C GLU A 103 9.78 1.76 0.39
N ALA A 104 10.25 2.67 -0.48
CA ALA A 104 10.16 2.49 -1.93
C ALA A 104 10.91 1.24 -2.40
N ALA A 105 12.11 0.98 -1.87
CA ALA A 105 12.92 -0.18 -2.22
C ALA A 105 12.22 -1.49 -1.80
N VAL A 106 11.67 -1.53 -0.59
CA VAL A 106 10.91 -2.69 -0.09
C VAL A 106 9.66 -2.93 -0.94
N LEU A 107 8.89 -1.89 -1.25
CA LEU A 107 7.68 -2.02 -2.08
C LEU A 107 8.01 -2.50 -3.50
N ALA A 108 9.05 -1.95 -4.13
CA ALA A 108 9.46 -2.37 -5.48
C ALA A 108 9.93 -3.84 -5.51
N ALA A 109 10.71 -4.27 -4.51
CA ALA A 109 11.13 -5.67 -4.39
C ALA A 109 9.93 -6.60 -4.12
N ALA A 110 9.00 -6.20 -3.25
CA ALA A 110 7.79 -6.97 -2.97
C ALA A 110 6.88 -7.10 -4.21
N MET A 111 6.75 -6.03 -5.01
CA MET A 111 6.02 -6.07 -6.28
C MET A 111 6.64 -7.07 -7.27
N GLU A 112 7.97 -7.10 -7.36
CA GLU A 112 8.70 -8.05 -8.20
C GLU A 112 8.51 -9.50 -7.74
N LEU A 113 8.64 -9.76 -6.43
CA LEU A 113 8.42 -11.08 -5.84
C LEU A 113 6.99 -11.56 -6.06
N LYS A 114 5.99 -10.69 -5.82
CA LYS A 114 4.58 -10.99 -6.09
C LYS A 114 4.32 -11.27 -7.57
N HIS A 115 4.90 -10.47 -8.47
CA HIS A 115 4.76 -10.66 -9.91
C HIS A 115 5.30 -12.02 -10.36
N ARG A 116 6.39 -12.49 -9.75
CA ARG A 116 6.98 -13.81 -9.99
C ARG A 116 6.36 -14.95 -9.20
N ASN A 117 5.43 -14.64 -8.30
CA ASN A 117 4.84 -15.57 -7.34
C ASN A 117 5.89 -16.31 -6.48
N VAL A 118 6.94 -15.58 -6.05
CA VAL A 118 8.01 -16.07 -5.18
C VAL A 118 7.86 -15.41 -3.81
N HIS A 119 7.98 -16.20 -2.73
CA HIS A 119 7.98 -15.66 -1.38
C HIS A 119 9.39 -15.24 -0.93
N PRO A 120 9.52 -14.20 -0.10
CA PRO A 120 10.81 -13.76 0.42
C PRO A 120 11.40 -14.83 1.34
N THR A 121 12.71 -14.99 1.30
CA THR A 121 13.43 -15.96 2.15
C THR A 121 13.55 -15.45 3.59
N SER A 122 13.67 -14.13 3.75
CA SER A 122 13.73 -13.46 5.04
C SER A 122 12.40 -12.75 5.29
N HIS A 123 11.51 -13.43 6.01
CA HIS A 123 10.34 -12.75 6.55
C HIS A 123 10.74 -11.81 7.68
N PRO A 124 9.97 -10.75 7.94
CA PRO A 124 10.10 -10.02 9.18
C PRO A 124 9.79 -11.00 10.33
N ALA A 125 10.85 -11.46 11.01
CA ALA A 125 10.75 -12.26 12.21
C ALA A 125 10.09 -11.38 13.28
N ASP A 126 8.90 -11.74 13.73
CA ASP A 126 8.09 -10.98 14.69
C ASP A 126 7.74 -9.54 14.25
N LEU A 127 6.68 -9.42 13.46
CA LEU A 127 5.84 -8.24 13.60
C LEU A 127 4.86 -8.53 14.73
N ALA A 128 5.04 -7.87 15.88
CA ALA A 128 3.93 -7.57 16.77
C ALA A 128 2.71 -7.10 15.93
N PRO A 129 1.47 -7.20 16.43
CA PRO A 129 0.31 -6.64 15.72
C PRO A 129 0.40 -5.11 15.77
N VAL A 130 1.38 -4.55 15.07
CA VAL A 130 1.56 -3.14 14.89
C VAL A 130 0.57 -2.79 13.80
N GLY A 131 -0.37 -1.91 14.13
CA GLY A 131 -0.97 -1.03 13.16
C GLY A 131 0.14 -0.25 12.48
N GLU A 132 0.82 -0.92 11.55
CA GLU A 132 1.85 -0.39 10.66
C GLU A 132 1.27 0.92 10.14
N THR A 133 1.95 2.03 10.45
CA THR A 133 1.42 3.39 10.60
C THR A 133 0.64 3.85 9.38
N LEU A 134 -0.61 3.40 9.32
CA LEU A 134 -1.56 3.68 8.27
C LEU A 134 -2.57 4.68 8.84
N PRO A 135 -2.94 5.70 8.05
CA PRO A 135 -2.40 6.02 6.73
C PRO A 135 -1.05 6.76 6.82
N LEU A 136 -0.15 6.50 5.85
CA LEU A 136 1.01 7.38 5.64
C LEU A 136 0.50 8.78 5.25
N ARG A 137 1.25 9.81 5.63
CA ARG A 137 0.88 11.18 5.24
C ARG A 137 1.17 11.37 3.75
N ARG A 138 0.43 12.28 3.11
CA ARG A 138 0.59 12.60 1.68
C ARG A 138 2.03 12.96 1.27
N PRO A 139 2.79 13.78 2.02
CA PRO A 139 4.18 14.09 1.65
C PRO A 139 5.06 12.83 1.58
N ASP A 140 4.77 11.84 2.43
CA ASP A 140 5.55 10.61 2.51
C ASP A 140 5.26 9.74 1.26
N LEU A 141 3.99 9.66 0.83
CA LEU A 141 3.62 9.00 -0.44
C LEU A 141 4.26 9.65 -1.67
N VAL A 142 4.35 10.98 -1.71
CA VAL A 142 5.00 11.70 -2.82
C VAL A 142 6.50 11.40 -2.88
N ARG A 143 7.19 11.39 -1.72
CA ARG A 143 8.62 11.03 -1.67
C ARG A 143 8.85 9.58 -2.10
N ILE A 144 8.02 8.65 -1.65
CA ILE A 144 8.07 7.25 -2.08
C ILE A 144 7.89 7.14 -3.60
N ALA A 145 6.92 7.85 -4.17
CA ALA A 145 6.70 7.85 -5.61
C ALA A 145 7.91 8.39 -6.38
N HIS A 146 8.54 9.47 -5.91
CA HIS A 146 9.78 9.97 -6.51
C HIS A 146 10.95 8.99 -6.39
N ALA A 147 11.08 8.32 -5.24
CA ALA A 147 12.12 7.32 -5.04
C ALA A 147 11.92 6.11 -5.97
N LEU A 148 10.69 5.64 -6.16
CA LEU A 148 10.37 4.56 -7.11
C LEU A 148 10.78 4.90 -8.55
N ASP A 149 10.62 6.16 -8.96
CA ASP A 149 10.95 6.63 -10.31
C ASP A 149 12.47 6.78 -10.54
N ARG A 150 13.21 7.23 -9.51
CA ARG A 150 14.57 7.79 -9.73
C ARG A 150 15.69 7.18 -8.89
N SER A 151 15.37 6.46 -7.82
CA SER A 151 16.41 6.06 -6.87
C SER A 151 17.22 4.86 -7.38
N PRO A 152 18.56 4.98 -7.47
CA PRO A 152 19.40 3.84 -7.82
C PRO A 152 19.38 2.74 -6.75
N ILE A 153 19.09 3.08 -5.49
CA ILE A 153 18.95 2.14 -4.37
C ILE A 153 17.71 1.25 -4.58
N VAL A 154 16.61 1.81 -5.11
CA VAL A 154 15.41 1.04 -5.47
C VAL A 154 15.73 0.08 -6.61
N ALA A 155 16.44 0.55 -7.64
CA ALA A 155 16.86 -0.32 -8.74
C ALA A 155 17.80 -1.45 -8.28
N GLU A 156 18.67 -1.20 -7.29
CA GLU A 156 19.50 -2.21 -6.65
C GLU A 156 18.66 -3.24 -5.89
N ALA A 157 17.68 -2.82 -5.09
CA ALA A 157 16.79 -3.72 -4.36
C ALA A 157 16.07 -4.71 -5.28
N VAL A 158 15.54 -4.23 -6.42
CA VAL A 158 14.88 -5.09 -7.42
C VAL A 158 15.87 -6.10 -8.04
N ARG A 159 17.14 -5.72 -8.24
CA ARG A 159 18.16 -6.66 -8.73
C ARG A 159 18.49 -7.72 -7.67
N SER A 160 18.66 -7.30 -6.42
CA SER A 160 18.99 -8.19 -5.29
C SER A 160 17.91 -9.23 -5.05
N CYS A 161 16.62 -8.84 -5.07
CA CYS A 161 15.52 -9.80 -4.91
C CYS A 161 15.43 -10.78 -6.09
N ARG A 162 15.80 -10.34 -7.30
CA ARG A 162 15.79 -11.22 -8.48
C ARG A 162 16.82 -12.32 -8.40
N SER A 163 18.01 -12.02 -7.88
CA SER A 163 19.10 -12.99 -7.69
C SER A 163 18.81 -14.02 -6.60
N ALA A 164 18.16 -13.62 -5.50
CA ALA A 164 17.83 -14.53 -4.40
C ALA A 164 16.92 -15.69 -4.86
N GLY A 165 15.91 -15.39 -5.68
CA GLY A 165 15.01 -16.41 -6.24
C GLY A 165 15.57 -17.27 -7.38
N LYS A 166 16.86 -17.13 -7.76
CA LYS A 166 17.53 -18.05 -8.71
C LYS A 166 18.39 -19.10 -8.02
N GLN A 167 18.69 -18.92 -6.73
CA GLN A 167 19.65 -19.77 -6.03
C GLN A 167 19.04 -21.12 -5.59
N GLU A 168 17.71 -21.20 -5.49
CA GLU A 168 16.99 -22.42 -5.05
C GLU A 168 16.82 -23.47 -6.17
N ASP A 169 16.72 -23.06 -7.43
CA ASP A 169 16.55 -23.98 -8.58
C ASP A 169 17.80 -24.83 -8.88
N SER A 170 18.97 -24.49 -8.31
CA SER A 170 20.24 -25.16 -8.60
C SER A 170 20.56 -26.35 -7.69
N VAL A 171 19.80 -26.61 -6.61
CA VAL A 171 20.23 -27.54 -5.55
C VAL A 171 19.63 -28.96 -5.68
N HIS A 172 18.73 -29.21 -6.63
CA HIS A 172 18.05 -30.53 -6.76
C HIS A 172 18.64 -31.50 -7.81
N GLY A 173 19.89 -31.32 -8.25
CA GLY A 173 20.51 -32.19 -9.24
C GLY A 173 21.92 -32.64 -8.87
N SER A 174 22.06 -33.59 -7.94
CA SER A 174 23.13 -34.61 -7.90
C SER A 174 22.98 -35.49 -6.66
N ALA A 175 22.44 -36.69 -6.85
CA ALA A 175 22.74 -37.85 -6.02
C ALA A 175 22.70 -39.06 -6.97
N GLU A 176 23.87 -39.36 -7.55
CA GLU A 176 24.23 -40.71 -7.99
C GLU A 176 24.77 -41.49 -6.79
#